data_AF-A0A940BVD2-F1
#
_entry.id   AF-A0A940BVD2-F1
#
_cell.length_a   1.000
_cell.length_b   1.000
_cell.length_c   1.000
_cell.angle_alpha   90.00
_cell.angle_beta   90.00
_cell.angle_gamma   90.00
#
_symmetry.space_group_name_H-M   'P 1'
#
loop_
_entity.id
_entity.type
_entity.pdbx_description
1 polymer ?
#
loop_
_entity_poly.entity_id
_entity_poly.type
_entity_poly.pdbx_seq_one_letter_code
_entity_poly.pdbx_strand_id
1 'polypeptide(L)'
;MKEESKVPASDAQSKLRRVLAIIAVAAVILALCELTFASRKSLALGFKDAVRVDIPVDRLNVKNGVILNGGLKMQGNTVIKIPLQGVKIEYIALKFVEKPALFEVSVLAKDAAWRDSLRPYHNQRVYAGSGEAVIDYDSAGGVTTLELDFDQGAKGVVLTGIILNYAFGLHFNFLRWLLVFLVFCAAVFIKEYKPYAKTLDLSGHGAKALVCAACALCSVFALIGAVKNFRPEKYPFEKPVKEYSCYQQQTDALLKGRLDLDIEFSAGELASLKNPYDAGVRQTETSSYSALWDRAYVSETGKVYSYFGIAPVLLFYLPLTALTGYMPGDGAANLFFTLCAVAAFAAALLALLRYFKIRTDPVTLCFALCAVICGSSVFVLNVHPTMYFTAVICGMLFFALTLNFAFRAACAQTASRRRVLLALAGTSVALAAASRPTALVFCVMLVPLFIKFFIKKTRPLAERMCDLAFAAVPVIAGAAAIMT
;
A
#
# COMPACT_ATOMS: atom_id res chain seq x y z
N MET A 1 2.50 41.23 35.86
CA MET A 1 1.64 40.18 36.44
C MET A 1 0.57 39.84 35.43
N LYS A 2 0.66 38.68 34.77
CA LYS A 2 -0.42 38.09 33.98
C LYS A 2 -1.07 37.04 34.86
N GLU A 3 -2.34 37.23 35.22
CA GLU A 3 -3.15 36.22 35.88
C GLU A 3 -3.36 35.05 34.91
N GLU A 4 -2.59 33.98 35.10
CA GLU A 4 -3.00 32.66 34.66
C GLU A 4 -4.20 32.25 35.53
N SER A 5 -5.39 32.37 34.95
CA SER A 5 -6.63 31.76 35.45
C SER A 5 -6.42 30.25 35.61
N LYS A 6 -6.09 29.84 36.84
CA LYS A 6 -6.13 28.45 37.28
C LYS A 6 -7.59 28.04 37.40
N VAL A 7 -8.06 27.27 36.42
CA VAL A 7 -9.33 26.51 36.55
C VAL A 7 -9.24 25.69 37.85
N PRO A 8 -10.18 25.81 38.80
CA PRO A 8 -10.11 25.10 40.07
C PRO A 8 -10.16 23.59 39.82
N ALA A 9 -9.25 22.83 40.46
CA ALA A 9 -9.05 21.39 40.24
C ALA A 9 -10.33 20.54 40.40
N SER A 10 -11.30 21.03 41.19
CA SER A 10 -12.66 20.48 41.35
C SER A 10 -13.44 20.37 40.02
N ASP A 11 -13.35 21.40 39.18
CA ASP A 11 -14.13 21.48 37.94
C ASP A 11 -13.49 20.66 36.80
N ALA A 12 -12.16 20.57 36.79
CA ALA A 12 -11.44 19.67 35.88
C ALA A 12 -11.72 18.20 36.19
N GLN A 13 -11.78 17.82 37.48
CA GLN A 13 -12.14 16.47 37.89
C GLN A 13 -13.62 16.14 37.60
N SER A 14 -14.54 17.10 37.80
CA SER A 14 -15.96 16.93 37.49
C SER A 14 -16.18 16.66 35.99
N LYS A 15 -15.48 17.43 35.14
CA LYS A 15 -15.51 17.30 33.69
C LYS A 15 -14.92 15.97 33.22
N LEU A 16 -13.77 15.57 33.77
CA LEU A 16 -13.16 14.28 33.45
C LEU A 16 -14.08 13.10 33.80
N ARG A 17 -14.75 13.14 34.97
CA ARG A 17 -15.73 12.11 35.37
C ARG A 17 -16.90 12.01 34.39
N ARG A 18 -17.45 13.14 33.92
CA ARG A 18 -18.51 13.15 32.91
C ARG A 18 -18.05 12.54 31.59
N VAL A 19 -16.85 12.88 31.12
CA VAL A 19 -16.26 12.33 29.89
C VAL A 19 -16.09 10.81 30.00
N LEU A 20 -15.54 10.32 31.11
CA LEU A 20 -15.36 8.90 31.35
C LEU A 20 -16.68 8.14 31.40
N ALA A 21 -17.72 8.72 32.00
CA ALA A 21 -19.06 8.12 32.02
C ALA A 21 -19.65 8.00 30.60
N ILE A 22 -19.53 9.03 29.77
CA ILE A 22 -19.99 9.00 28.36
C ILE A 22 -19.23 7.94 27.58
N ILE A 23 -17.90 7.86 27.74
CA ILE A 23 -17.06 6.88 27.06
C ILE A 23 -17.43 5.45 27.49
N ALA A 24 -17.67 5.20 28.78
CA ALA A 24 -18.05 3.89 29.28
C ALA A 24 -19.41 3.43 28.74
N VAL A 25 -20.41 4.31 28.74
CA VAL A 25 -21.74 4.01 28.15
C VAL A 25 -21.61 3.74 26.65
N ALA A 26 -20.84 4.56 25.93
CA ALA A 26 -20.62 4.37 24.51
C ALA A 26 -19.88 3.06 24.19
N ALA A 27 -18.93 2.63 25.02
CA ALA A 27 -18.24 1.35 24.85
C ALA A 27 -19.23 0.18 24.84
N VAL A 28 -20.18 0.18 25.79
CA VAL A 28 -21.22 -0.85 25.91
C VAL A 28 -22.19 -0.78 24.72
N ILE A 29 -22.67 0.41 24.37
CA ILE A 29 -23.58 0.59 23.22
C ILE A 29 -22.91 0.13 21.93
N LEU A 30 -21.68 0.58 21.66
CA LEU A 30 -20.93 0.18 20.47
C LEU A 30 -20.64 -1.32 20.45
N ALA A 31 -20.42 -1.95 21.62
CA ALA A 31 -20.26 -3.40 21.70
C ALA A 31 -21.56 -4.13 21.33
N LEU A 32 -22.71 -3.65 21.81
CA LEU A 32 -24.02 -4.19 21.42
C LEU A 32 -24.32 -3.96 19.93
N CYS A 33 -23.98 -2.78 19.38
CA CYS A 33 -24.07 -2.50 17.95
C CYS A 33 -23.15 -3.41 17.13
N GLU A 34 -21.93 -3.66 17.59
CA GLU A 34 -21.01 -4.57 16.93
C GLU A 34 -21.53 -6.00 16.97
N LEU A 35 -22.03 -6.46 18.11
CA LEU A 35 -22.61 -7.78 18.28
C LEU A 35 -23.80 -8.00 17.36
N THR A 36 -24.68 -7.01 17.24
CA THR A 36 -25.84 -7.05 16.34
C THR A 36 -25.43 -6.93 14.87
N PHE A 37 -24.47 -6.07 14.52
CA PHE A 37 -24.04 -5.87 13.13
C PHE A 37 -23.17 -7.02 12.61
N ALA A 38 -22.23 -7.53 13.40
CA ALA A 38 -21.43 -8.70 13.07
C ALA A 38 -22.30 -9.95 12.97
N SER A 39 -23.27 -10.09 13.88
CA SER A 39 -24.20 -11.21 13.88
C SER A 39 -25.46 -10.93 13.05
N ARG A 40 -25.53 -9.85 12.26
CA ARG A 40 -26.77 -9.44 11.57
C ARG A 40 -27.35 -10.54 10.70
N LYS A 41 -26.48 -11.37 10.15
CA LYS A 41 -26.77 -12.51 9.30
C LYS A 41 -27.32 -13.69 10.11
N SER A 42 -26.67 -14.03 11.23
CA SER A 42 -27.17 -14.99 12.21
C SER A 42 -28.48 -14.57 12.89
N LEU A 43 -28.69 -13.26 13.08
CA LEU A 43 -29.89 -12.67 13.69
C LEU A 43 -31.02 -12.47 12.65
N ALA A 44 -30.68 -12.30 11.37
CA ALA A 44 -31.64 -12.24 10.27
C ALA A 44 -32.13 -13.62 9.82
N LEU A 45 -31.68 -14.70 10.47
CA LEU A 45 -32.18 -16.06 10.25
C LEU A 45 -33.66 -16.16 10.65
N GLY A 46 -34.53 -15.76 9.74
CA GLY A 46 -35.79 -16.46 9.56
C GLY A 46 -35.48 -17.78 8.88
N PHE A 47 -35.23 -18.84 9.66
CA PHE A 47 -35.11 -20.24 9.19
C PHE A 47 -36.43 -20.76 8.60
N LYS A 48 -37.04 -20.07 7.64
CA LYS A 48 -38.28 -20.56 7.05
C LYS A 48 -38.02 -21.73 6.10
N ASP A 49 -36.89 -21.74 5.36
CA ASP A 49 -36.65 -22.73 4.30
C ASP A 49 -35.24 -23.39 4.26
N ALA A 50 -34.27 -22.95 5.05
CA ALA A 50 -32.89 -23.46 5.01
C ALA A 50 -32.65 -24.57 6.07
N VAL A 51 -32.31 -25.78 5.64
CA VAL A 51 -32.07 -26.95 6.50
C VAL A 51 -30.58 -27.15 6.72
N ARG A 52 -30.16 -27.42 7.96
CA ARG A 52 -28.77 -27.80 8.28
C ARG A 52 -28.44 -29.15 7.66
N VAL A 53 -27.31 -29.21 6.94
CA VAL A 53 -26.82 -30.46 6.34
C VAL A 53 -25.35 -30.65 6.72
N ASP A 54 -25.05 -31.69 7.49
CA ASP A 54 -23.68 -32.08 7.82
C ASP A 54 -23.17 -33.06 6.73
N ILE A 55 -22.08 -32.70 6.05
CA ILE A 55 -21.50 -33.49 4.97
C ILE A 55 -20.23 -34.16 5.48
N PRO A 56 -20.22 -35.50 5.62
CA PRO A 56 -19.04 -36.23 6.06
C PRO A 56 -17.96 -36.21 4.97
N VAL A 57 -16.71 -36.02 5.41
CA VAL A 57 -15.55 -35.86 4.51
C VAL A 57 -15.19 -37.16 3.78
N ASP A 58 -15.55 -38.29 4.37
CA ASP A 58 -15.19 -39.64 3.91
C ASP A 58 -15.83 -40.03 2.56
N ARG A 59 -16.81 -39.25 2.08
CA ARG A 59 -17.56 -39.51 0.83
C ARG A 59 -17.45 -38.37 -0.18
N LEU A 60 -16.51 -37.45 0.01
CA LEU A 60 -16.34 -36.31 -0.88
C LEU A 60 -15.65 -36.70 -2.19
N ASN A 61 -16.13 -36.16 -3.31
CA ASN A 61 -15.42 -36.25 -4.58
C ASN A 61 -14.38 -35.12 -4.63
N VAL A 62 -13.10 -35.50 -4.51
CA VAL A 62 -11.99 -34.55 -4.35
C VAL A 62 -10.96 -34.71 -5.45
N LYS A 63 -10.49 -33.58 -6.00
CA LYS A 63 -9.27 -33.49 -6.82
C LYS A 63 -8.16 -32.84 -6.02
N ASN A 64 -6.92 -33.35 -6.16
CA ASN A 64 -5.72 -32.83 -5.48
C ASN A 64 -5.84 -32.79 -3.94
N GLY A 65 -6.33 -33.88 -3.34
CA GLY A 65 -6.43 -34.05 -1.89
C GLY A 65 -6.43 -35.53 -1.51
N VAL A 66 -6.04 -35.84 -0.27
CA VAL A 66 -5.97 -37.21 0.25
C VAL A 66 -6.91 -37.35 1.44
N ILE A 67 -7.88 -38.26 1.32
CA ILE A 67 -8.80 -38.59 2.42
C ILE A 67 -8.04 -39.48 3.42
N LEU A 68 -8.00 -39.06 4.69
CA LEU A 68 -7.44 -39.76 5.84
C LEU A 68 -8.58 -40.19 6.76
N ASN A 69 -8.32 -41.14 7.68
CA ASN A 69 -9.30 -41.51 8.72
C ASN A 69 -9.60 -40.28 9.59
N GLY A 70 -10.77 -39.66 9.38
CA GLY A 70 -11.24 -38.49 10.12
C GLY A 70 -10.96 -37.11 9.48
N GLY A 71 -10.52 -37.04 8.21
CA GLY A 71 -10.40 -35.75 7.51
C GLY A 71 -9.73 -35.78 6.14
N LEU A 72 -9.81 -34.69 5.39
CA LEU A 72 -9.24 -34.51 4.05
C LEU A 72 -8.00 -33.62 4.13
N LYS A 73 -6.83 -34.17 3.79
CA LYS A 73 -5.59 -33.41 3.68
C LYS A 73 -5.44 -32.81 2.29
N MET A 74 -5.43 -31.48 2.22
CA MET A 74 -5.33 -30.71 0.97
C MET A 74 -3.88 -30.69 0.44
N GLN A 75 -3.70 -30.83 -0.87
CA GLN A 75 -2.37 -30.77 -1.53
C GLN A 75 -2.09 -29.43 -2.22
N GLY A 76 -3.01 -28.46 -2.13
CA GLY A 76 -2.98 -27.19 -2.84
C GLY A 76 -3.71 -27.29 -4.18
N ASN A 77 -4.43 -26.24 -4.60
CA ASN A 77 -5.34 -26.31 -5.76
C ASN A 77 -6.32 -27.49 -5.64
N THR A 78 -6.90 -27.66 -4.44
CA THR A 78 -7.78 -28.78 -4.10
C THR A 78 -9.21 -28.42 -4.47
N VAL A 79 -9.91 -29.30 -5.18
CA VAL A 79 -11.31 -29.06 -5.59
C VAL A 79 -12.21 -30.12 -4.98
N ILE A 80 -13.27 -29.69 -4.29
CA ILE A 80 -14.27 -30.57 -3.66
C ILE A 80 -15.61 -30.38 -4.38
N LYS A 81 -16.17 -31.45 -4.94
CA LYS A 81 -17.49 -31.44 -5.58
C LYS A 81 -18.50 -32.20 -4.73
N ILE A 82 -19.63 -31.55 -4.45
CA ILE A 82 -20.66 -32.02 -3.54
C ILE A 82 -22.01 -32.02 -4.29
N PRO A 83 -22.56 -33.20 -4.60
CA PRO A 83 -23.92 -33.30 -5.12
C PRO A 83 -24.93 -33.04 -4.00
N LEU A 84 -25.97 -32.24 -4.28
CA LEU A 84 -27.00 -31.83 -3.33
C LEU A 84 -28.40 -32.05 -3.91
N GLN A 85 -29.40 -32.20 -3.05
CA GLN A 85 -30.79 -32.46 -3.43
C GLN A 85 -31.66 -31.19 -3.39
N GLY A 86 -31.23 -30.12 -4.05
CA GLY A 86 -32.02 -28.88 -4.14
C GLY A 86 -32.13 -28.14 -2.82
N VAL A 87 -31.07 -28.13 -2.01
CA VAL A 87 -31.04 -27.46 -0.69
C VAL A 87 -30.73 -25.99 -0.88
N LYS A 88 -31.55 -25.09 -0.32
CA LYS A 88 -31.19 -23.67 -0.24
C LYS A 88 -30.01 -23.52 0.72
N ILE A 89 -28.92 -22.94 0.26
CA ILE A 89 -27.72 -22.68 1.06
C ILE A 89 -27.63 -21.17 1.31
N GLU A 90 -27.34 -20.81 2.57
CA GLU A 90 -27.03 -19.45 3.00
C GLU A 90 -25.61 -19.34 3.60
N TYR A 91 -25.11 -20.45 4.18
CA TYR A 91 -23.78 -20.54 4.80
C TYR A 91 -23.13 -21.89 4.58
N ILE A 92 -21.80 -21.90 4.45
CA ILE A 92 -20.97 -23.09 4.36
C ILE A 92 -19.90 -22.98 5.44
N ALA A 93 -19.97 -23.82 6.48
CA ALA A 93 -18.96 -23.91 7.52
C ALA A 93 -17.96 -25.03 7.20
N LEU A 94 -16.68 -24.70 7.23
CA LEU A 94 -15.55 -25.60 6.99
C LEU A 94 -14.80 -25.81 8.30
N LYS A 95 -14.67 -27.06 8.74
CA LYS A 95 -13.95 -27.43 9.96
C LYS A 95 -12.52 -27.79 9.64
N PHE A 96 -11.57 -27.16 10.31
CA PHE A 96 -10.15 -27.45 10.12
C PHE A 96 -9.50 -27.95 11.40
N VAL A 97 -8.52 -28.84 11.24
CA VAL A 97 -7.64 -29.30 12.32
C VAL A 97 -6.20 -29.01 11.92
N GLU A 98 -5.45 -28.51 12.89
CA GLU A 98 -3.98 -28.38 12.87
C GLU A 98 -3.36 -27.90 11.56
N LYS A 99 -3.21 -26.58 11.45
CA LYS A 99 -2.09 -25.82 10.85
C LYS A 99 -2.64 -24.43 10.46
N PRO A 100 -2.19 -23.33 11.10
CA PRO A 100 -2.63 -21.99 10.72
C PRO A 100 -2.21 -21.68 9.29
N ALA A 101 -3.19 -21.50 8.40
CA ALA A 101 -2.96 -21.16 7.00
C ALA A 101 -4.03 -20.19 6.50
N LEU A 102 -3.61 -19.20 5.69
CA LEU A 102 -4.51 -18.27 5.02
C LEU A 102 -4.50 -18.59 3.52
N PHE A 103 -5.68 -18.83 2.94
CA PHE A 103 -5.84 -19.20 1.53
C PHE A 103 -7.16 -18.68 0.97
N GLU A 104 -7.31 -18.69 -0.34
CA GLU A 104 -8.56 -18.33 -1.02
C GLU A 104 -9.40 -19.58 -1.31
N VAL A 105 -10.71 -19.46 -1.10
CA VAL A 105 -11.71 -20.47 -1.46
C VAL A 105 -12.71 -19.84 -2.42
N SER A 106 -12.84 -20.44 -3.61
CA SER A 106 -13.85 -20.11 -4.60
C SER A 106 -15.05 -21.04 -4.46
N VAL A 107 -16.23 -20.47 -4.30
CA VAL A 107 -17.50 -21.20 -4.24
C VAL A 107 -18.19 -21.13 -5.60
N LEU A 108 -18.39 -22.29 -6.21
CA LEU A 108 -19.14 -22.47 -7.43
C LEU A 108 -20.38 -23.32 -7.16
N ALA A 109 -21.50 -22.98 -7.78
CA ALA A 109 -22.74 -23.73 -7.56
C ALA A 109 -23.65 -23.78 -8.79
N LYS A 110 -24.55 -24.78 -8.78
CA LYS A 110 -25.73 -24.88 -9.64
C LYS A 110 -26.97 -24.72 -8.78
N ASP A 111 -27.63 -23.58 -8.86
CA ASP A 111 -28.85 -23.25 -8.11
C ASP A 111 -30.07 -23.14 -9.03
N ALA A 112 -31.23 -22.72 -8.49
CA ALA A 112 -32.46 -22.68 -9.28
C ALA A 112 -32.43 -21.63 -10.39
N ALA A 113 -31.61 -20.59 -10.27
CA ALA A 113 -31.37 -19.59 -11.32
C ALA A 113 -30.39 -20.08 -12.40
N TRP A 114 -29.42 -20.93 -12.04
CA TRP A 114 -28.39 -21.42 -12.94
C TRP A 114 -28.25 -22.96 -12.89
N ARG A 115 -29.18 -23.64 -13.58
CA ARG A 115 -29.29 -25.11 -13.54
C ARG A 115 -28.23 -25.83 -14.39
N ASP A 116 -27.81 -25.22 -15.49
CA ASP A 116 -26.99 -25.91 -16.50
C ASP A 116 -25.48 -25.75 -16.29
N SER A 117 -25.02 -24.63 -15.70
CA SER A 117 -23.60 -24.29 -15.57
C SER A 117 -23.19 -23.98 -14.13
N LEU A 118 -22.03 -24.51 -13.70
CA LEU A 118 -21.36 -24.09 -12.47
C LEU A 118 -20.83 -22.66 -12.65
N ARG A 119 -21.33 -21.72 -11.83
CA ARG A 119 -20.88 -20.32 -11.85
C ARG A 119 -20.09 -20.00 -10.58
N PRO A 120 -18.94 -19.31 -10.69
CA PRO A 120 -18.28 -18.75 -9.52
C PRO A 120 -19.16 -17.65 -8.94
N TYR A 121 -19.49 -17.79 -7.67
CA TYR A 121 -20.36 -16.87 -6.96
C TYR A 121 -19.58 -15.99 -5.98
N HIS A 122 -18.65 -16.60 -5.24
CA HIS A 122 -17.90 -15.90 -4.22
C HIS A 122 -16.48 -16.44 -4.10
N ASN A 123 -15.51 -15.52 -3.96
CA ASN A 123 -14.16 -15.85 -3.55
C ASN A 123 -13.95 -15.24 -2.17
N GLN A 124 -13.57 -16.07 -1.19
CA GLN A 124 -13.32 -15.62 0.17
C GLN A 124 -11.95 -16.09 0.65
N ARG A 125 -11.20 -15.19 1.28
CA ARG A 125 -10.01 -15.58 2.04
C ARG A 125 -10.43 -16.23 3.35
N VAL A 126 -10.00 -17.46 3.53
CA VAL A 126 -10.28 -18.30 4.68
C VAL A 126 -8.98 -18.50 5.46
N TYR A 127 -9.08 -18.37 6.78
CA TYR A 127 -8.01 -18.74 7.70
C TYR A 127 -8.35 -20.08 8.35
N ALA A 128 -7.64 -21.14 7.96
CA ALA A 128 -7.72 -22.42 8.66
C ALA A 128 -6.88 -22.33 9.94
N GLY A 129 -7.53 -22.27 11.09
CA GLY A 129 -6.92 -22.43 12.41
C GLY A 129 -7.57 -23.59 13.18
N SER A 130 -7.36 -23.69 14.49
CA SER A 130 -8.15 -24.58 15.35
C SER A 130 -9.58 -24.01 15.47
N GLY A 131 -10.47 -24.37 14.55
CA GLY A 131 -11.84 -23.85 14.54
C GLY A 131 -12.59 -24.08 13.23
N GLU A 132 -13.77 -23.43 13.14
CA GLU A 132 -14.64 -23.46 11.98
C GLU A 132 -14.49 -22.14 11.20
N ALA A 133 -14.29 -22.20 9.89
CA ALA A 133 -14.37 -21.03 9.03
C ALA A 133 -15.71 -21.01 8.31
N VAL A 134 -16.39 -19.87 8.31
CA VAL A 134 -17.71 -19.73 7.68
C VAL A 134 -17.57 -18.93 6.39
N ILE A 135 -18.13 -19.48 5.33
CA ILE A 135 -18.26 -18.84 4.02
C ILE A 135 -19.72 -18.43 3.84
N ASP A 136 -19.91 -17.14 3.51
CA ASP A 136 -21.22 -16.58 3.21
C ASP A 136 -21.62 -16.96 1.77
N TYR A 137 -22.77 -17.60 1.58
CA TYR A 137 -23.24 -18.00 0.25
C TYR A 137 -24.77 -18.04 0.19
N ASP A 138 -25.40 -16.99 -0.36
CA ASP A 138 -26.86 -16.89 -0.52
C ASP A 138 -27.30 -17.38 -1.91
N SER A 139 -27.77 -18.61 -1.97
CA SER A 139 -28.20 -19.27 -3.21
C SER A 139 -29.55 -18.75 -3.73
N ALA A 140 -29.68 -18.63 -5.06
CA ALA A 140 -30.94 -18.30 -5.71
C ALA A 140 -31.85 -19.56 -5.79
N GLY A 141 -32.26 -20.08 -4.64
CA GLY A 141 -33.11 -21.27 -4.50
C GLY A 141 -32.32 -22.56 -4.22
N GLY A 142 -32.90 -23.71 -4.55
CA GLY A 142 -32.30 -25.02 -4.24
C GLY A 142 -31.03 -25.31 -5.03
N VAL A 143 -29.93 -25.62 -4.33
CA VAL A 143 -28.64 -25.99 -4.92
C VAL A 143 -28.57 -27.49 -5.20
N THR A 144 -28.16 -27.84 -6.42
CA THR A 144 -28.03 -29.23 -6.91
C THR A 144 -26.58 -29.71 -6.95
N THR A 145 -25.62 -28.80 -7.15
CA THR A 145 -24.20 -29.10 -7.11
C THR A 145 -23.46 -27.93 -6.50
N LEU A 146 -22.62 -28.20 -5.51
CA LEU A 146 -21.73 -27.24 -4.88
C LEU A 146 -20.29 -27.68 -5.13
N GLU A 147 -19.43 -26.74 -5.50
CA GLU A 147 -18.02 -26.96 -5.73
C GLU A 147 -17.20 -25.91 -4.96
N LEU A 148 -16.24 -26.39 -4.20
CA LEU A 148 -15.31 -25.58 -3.41
C LEU A 148 -13.92 -25.77 -3.98
N ASP A 149 -13.35 -24.70 -4.52
CA ASP A 149 -12.01 -24.68 -5.10
C ASP A 149 -11.06 -23.90 -4.18
N PHE A 150 -10.02 -24.57 -3.70
CA PHE A 150 -9.05 -24.07 -2.72
C PHE A 150 -7.72 -23.81 -3.40
N ASP A 151 -7.13 -22.62 -3.22
CA ASP A 151 -5.86 -22.27 -3.87
C ASP A 151 -4.62 -23.02 -3.31
N GLN A 152 -3.42 -22.65 -3.79
CA GLN A 152 -2.14 -23.22 -3.34
C GLN A 152 -1.86 -23.03 -1.84
N GLY A 153 -2.43 -22.00 -1.22
CA GLY A 153 -2.25 -21.68 0.20
C GLY A 153 -2.86 -22.75 1.13
N ALA A 154 -3.81 -23.55 0.64
CA ALA A 154 -4.44 -24.62 1.40
C ALA A 154 -3.53 -25.86 1.58
N LYS A 155 -2.33 -25.88 0.99
CA LYS A 155 -1.43 -27.05 1.02
C LYS A 155 -1.06 -27.48 2.45
N GLY A 156 -1.45 -28.72 2.77
CA GLY A 156 -1.19 -29.38 4.04
C GLY A 156 -2.20 -29.08 5.14
N VAL A 157 -3.30 -28.38 4.85
CA VAL A 157 -4.43 -28.17 5.76
C VAL A 157 -5.31 -29.41 5.78
N VAL A 158 -5.85 -29.76 6.96
CA VAL A 158 -6.78 -30.89 7.13
C VAL A 158 -8.19 -30.37 7.37
N LEU A 159 -9.11 -30.69 6.46
CA LEU A 159 -10.53 -30.40 6.55
C LEU A 159 -11.26 -31.60 7.19
N THR A 160 -11.95 -31.41 8.31
CA THR A 160 -12.60 -32.49 9.07
C THR A 160 -14.13 -32.51 8.93
N GLY A 161 -14.73 -31.47 8.35
CA GLY A 161 -16.17 -31.42 8.13
C GLY A 161 -16.60 -30.24 7.28
N ILE A 162 -17.70 -30.43 6.56
CA ILE A 162 -18.41 -29.37 5.84
C ILE A 162 -19.85 -29.35 6.37
N ILE A 163 -20.34 -28.21 6.82
CA ILE A 163 -21.70 -28.05 7.31
C ILE A 163 -22.39 -26.94 6.53
N LEU A 164 -23.52 -27.25 5.90
CA LEU A 164 -24.38 -26.28 5.23
C LEU A 164 -25.42 -25.74 6.21
N ASN A 165 -25.73 -24.44 6.10
CA ASN A 165 -26.74 -23.75 6.90
C ASN A 165 -26.56 -23.94 8.41
N TYR A 166 -25.30 -23.89 8.84
CA TYR A 166 -24.97 -23.91 10.25
C TYR A 166 -25.48 -22.63 10.93
N ALA A 167 -26.36 -22.77 11.93
CA ALA A 167 -26.83 -21.67 12.76
C ALA A 167 -25.66 -21.16 13.60
N PHE A 168 -25.02 -20.06 13.20
CA PHE A 168 -23.87 -19.55 13.95
C PHE A 168 -24.30 -18.69 15.15
N GLY A 169 -23.51 -18.77 16.22
CA GLY A 169 -23.60 -17.95 17.42
C GLY A 169 -23.29 -16.47 17.18
N LEU A 170 -23.09 -15.74 18.27
CA LEU A 170 -22.82 -14.31 18.20
C LEU A 170 -21.38 -14.07 17.71
N HIS A 171 -21.22 -13.31 16.63
CA HIS A 171 -19.94 -12.83 16.14
C HIS A 171 -19.62 -11.46 16.76
N PHE A 172 -18.35 -11.21 17.04
CA PHE A 172 -17.86 -9.91 17.50
C PHE A 172 -16.53 -9.58 16.81
N ASN A 173 -16.49 -8.53 16.00
CA ASN A 173 -15.24 -8.07 15.41
C ASN A 173 -14.59 -7.03 16.34
N PHE A 174 -13.70 -7.51 17.20
CA PHE A 174 -13.01 -6.65 18.18
C PHE A 174 -12.26 -5.50 17.52
N LEU A 175 -11.63 -5.72 16.36
CA LEU A 175 -10.89 -4.67 15.65
C LEU A 175 -11.82 -3.56 15.17
N ARG A 176 -12.96 -3.91 14.55
CA ARG A 176 -13.95 -2.92 14.09
C ARG A 176 -14.53 -2.15 15.26
N TRP A 177 -14.94 -2.84 16.32
CA TRP A 177 -15.42 -2.20 17.54
C TRP A 177 -14.39 -1.22 18.11
N LEU A 178 -13.14 -1.66 18.25
CA LEU A 178 -12.06 -0.83 18.78
C LEU A 178 -11.84 0.41 17.91
N LEU A 179 -11.83 0.29 16.59
CA LEU A 179 -11.67 1.43 15.68
C LEU A 179 -12.81 2.44 15.80
N VAL A 180 -14.07 1.99 15.80
CA VAL A 180 -15.23 2.87 15.96
C VAL A 180 -15.24 3.52 17.36
N PHE A 181 -14.87 2.76 18.39
CA PHE A 181 -14.74 3.25 19.75
C PHE A 181 -13.66 4.33 19.89
N LEU A 182 -12.50 4.15 19.27
CA LEU A 182 -11.42 5.15 19.26
C LEU A 182 -11.85 6.42 18.52
N VAL A 183 -12.57 6.30 17.40
CA VAL A 183 -13.15 7.46 16.69
C VAL A 183 -14.15 8.20 17.56
N PHE A 184 -15.01 7.48 18.28
CA PHE A 184 -15.96 8.09 19.21
C PHE A 184 -15.23 8.80 20.37
N CYS A 185 -14.22 8.18 20.97
CA CYS A 185 -13.39 8.80 22.00
C CYS A 185 -12.73 10.08 21.50
N ALA A 186 -12.19 10.07 20.27
CA ALA A 186 -11.61 11.24 19.65
C ALA A 186 -12.66 12.35 19.42
N ALA A 187 -13.87 12.01 18.99
CA ALA A 187 -14.95 12.97 18.80
C ALA A 187 -15.39 13.63 20.12
N VAL A 188 -15.54 12.85 21.19
CA VAL A 188 -15.84 13.37 22.54
C VAL A 188 -14.69 14.27 23.02
N PHE A 189 -13.44 13.83 22.85
CA PHE A 189 -12.28 14.64 23.23
C PHE A 189 -12.24 15.99 22.49
N ILE A 190 -12.48 15.98 21.17
CA ILE A 190 -12.53 17.19 20.34
C ILE A 190 -13.65 18.12 20.80
N LYS A 191 -14.85 17.59 21.05
CA LYS A 191 -16.01 18.38 21.51
C LYS A 191 -15.77 19.02 22.88
N GLU A 192 -15.22 18.25 23.82
CA GLU A 192 -15.10 18.66 25.22
C GLU A 192 -13.90 19.55 25.50
N TYR A 193 -12.74 19.22 24.93
CA TYR A 193 -11.49 19.96 25.16
C TYR A 193 -11.26 21.08 24.15
N LYS A 194 -12.08 21.14 23.10
CA LYS A 194 -12.06 22.14 22.02
C LYS A 194 -10.64 22.47 21.53
N PRO A 195 -9.79 21.47 21.21
CA PRO A 195 -8.45 21.72 20.71
C PRO A 195 -8.45 22.60 19.46
N TYR A 196 -9.53 22.56 18.67
CA TYR A 196 -9.73 23.41 17.49
C TYR A 196 -9.79 24.92 17.78
N ALA A 197 -10.10 25.33 19.02
CA ALA A 197 -10.11 26.74 19.41
C ALA A 197 -8.71 27.27 19.78
N LYS A 198 -7.70 26.38 19.90
CA LYS A 198 -6.34 26.75 20.29
C LYS A 198 -5.44 26.83 19.07
N THR A 199 -4.75 27.96 18.92
CA THR A 199 -3.69 28.07 17.90
C THR A 199 -2.49 27.22 18.31
N LEU A 200 -2.01 26.40 17.39
CA LEU A 200 -0.85 25.54 17.57
C LEU A 200 0.42 26.25 17.09
N ASP A 201 1.45 26.28 17.93
CA ASP A 201 2.79 26.66 17.50
C ASP A 201 3.47 25.49 16.78
N LEU A 202 3.65 25.65 15.46
CA LEU A 202 4.29 24.66 14.58
C LEU A 202 5.78 24.42 14.86
N SER A 203 6.40 25.20 15.74
CA SER A 203 7.78 25.00 16.19
C SER A 203 7.89 24.23 17.52
N GLY A 204 6.81 24.20 18.30
CA GLY A 204 6.75 23.58 19.61
C GLY A 204 6.74 22.05 19.60
N HIS A 205 7.07 21.45 20.75
CA HIS A 205 7.12 20.00 20.93
C HIS A 205 5.77 19.31 20.67
N GLY A 206 4.66 19.95 21.04
CA GLY A 206 3.31 19.40 20.81
C GLY A 206 2.98 19.22 19.33
N ALA A 207 3.34 20.19 18.47
CA ALA A 207 3.15 20.07 17.03
C ALA A 207 4.02 18.96 16.43
N LYS A 208 5.27 18.84 16.88
CA LYS A 208 6.16 17.76 16.44
C LYS A 208 5.61 16.38 16.82
N ALA A 209 5.14 16.21 18.06
CA ALA A 209 4.54 14.97 18.52
C ALA A 209 3.29 14.60 17.72
N LEU A 210 2.42 15.58 17.45
CA LEU A 210 1.23 15.37 16.62
C LEU A 210 1.58 14.95 15.19
N VAL A 211 2.54 15.62 14.56
CA VAL A 211 3.01 15.27 13.20
C VAL A 211 3.59 13.86 13.19
N CYS A 212 4.41 13.50 14.19
CA CYS A 212 4.98 12.16 14.30
C CYS A 212 3.88 11.11 14.48
N ALA A 213 2.88 11.37 15.33
CA ALA A 213 1.75 10.47 15.54
C ALA A 213 0.92 10.28 14.25
N ALA A 214 0.63 11.36 13.53
CA ALA A 214 -0.10 11.30 12.26
C ALA A 214 0.70 10.53 11.19
N CYS A 215 2.01 10.77 11.08
CA CYS A 215 2.89 10.04 10.17
C CYS A 215 2.99 8.56 10.56
N ALA A 216 3.08 8.24 11.85
CA ALA A 216 3.11 6.87 12.35
C ALA A 216 1.80 6.13 12.01
N LEU A 217 0.64 6.78 12.24
CA LEU A 217 -0.65 6.24 11.86
C LEU A 217 -0.73 5.97 10.35
N CYS A 218 -0.33 6.93 9.52
CA CYS A 218 -0.25 6.76 8.07
C CYS A 218 0.71 5.62 7.66
N SER A 219 1.82 5.46 8.39
CA SER A 219 2.81 4.41 8.14
C SER A 219 2.27 3.01 8.46
N VAL A 220 1.39 2.88 9.47
CA VAL A 220 0.70 1.62 9.75
C VAL A 220 -0.13 1.18 8.55
N PHE A 221 -0.83 2.11 7.87
CA PHE A 221 -1.56 1.78 6.64
C PHE A 221 -0.63 1.34 5.50
N ALA A 222 0.55 1.97 5.35
CA ALA A 222 1.56 1.52 4.39
C ALA A 222 2.05 0.09 4.70
N LEU A 223 2.26 -0.24 5.98
CA LEU A 223 2.68 -1.57 6.43
C LEU A 223 1.60 -2.63 6.14
N ILE A 224 0.34 -2.34 6.45
CA ILE A 224 -0.78 -3.25 6.16
C ILE A 224 -0.90 -3.51 4.66
N GLY A 225 -0.65 -2.49 3.82
CA GLY A 225 -0.70 -2.63 2.37
C GLY A 225 0.48 -3.38 1.74
N ALA A 226 1.61 -3.51 2.45
CA ALA A 226 2.84 -4.09 1.93
C ALA A 226 2.89 -5.62 2.14
N VAL A 227 2.23 -6.38 1.25
CA VAL A 227 2.09 -7.85 1.42
C VAL A 227 2.78 -8.65 0.31
N LYS A 228 3.02 -8.06 -0.87
CA LYS A 228 3.57 -8.76 -2.04
C LYS A 228 5.04 -8.40 -2.29
N ASN A 229 5.82 -9.33 -2.82
CA ASN A 229 7.21 -9.13 -3.28
C ASN A 229 8.16 -8.48 -2.24
N PHE A 230 7.97 -8.78 -0.95
CA PHE A 230 8.81 -8.24 0.13
C PHE A 230 10.09 -9.04 0.38
N ARG A 231 10.09 -10.33 0.02
CA ARG A 231 11.20 -11.23 0.34
C ARG A 231 12.45 -10.85 -0.48
N PRO A 232 13.59 -10.60 0.18
CA PRO A 232 14.84 -10.41 -0.55
C PRO A 232 15.35 -11.74 -1.11
N GLU A 233 16.06 -11.69 -2.23
CA GLU A 233 16.75 -12.83 -2.82
C GLU A 233 18.26 -12.71 -2.63
N LYS A 234 18.96 -13.84 -2.52
CA LYS A 234 20.41 -13.86 -2.37
C LYS A 234 21.08 -13.35 -3.66
N TYR A 235 22.16 -12.58 -3.50
CA TYR A 235 22.98 -12.09 -4.60
C TYR A 235 24.41 -12.67 -4.51
N PRO A 236 25.08 -13.06 -5.63
CA PRO A 236 24.61 -13.06 -7.02
C PRO A 236 23.37 -13.94 -7.26
N PHE A 237 22.60 -13.62 -8.30
CA PHE A 237 21.35 -14.33 -8.61
C PHE A 237 21.59 -15.80 -8.94
N GLU A 238 20.73 -16.68 -8.41
CA GLU A 238 20.73 -18.11 -8.75
C GLU A 238 19.88 -18.41 -9.99
N LYS A 239 18.83 -17.60 -10.24
CA LYS A 239 17.96 -17.72 -11.42
C LYS A 239 18.47 -16.84 -12.56
N PRO A 240 18.02 -17.10 -13.82
CA PRO A 240 18.29 -16.20 -14.94
C PRO A 240 17.85 -14.75 -14.65
N VAL A 241 18.70 -13.77 -14.96
CA VAL A 241 18.48 -12.33 -14.72
C VAL A 241 17.15 -11.83 -15.32
N LYS A 242 16.71 -12.41 -16.45
CA LYS A 242 15.44 -12.07 -17.12
C LYS A 242 14.20 -12.30 -16.26
N GLU A 243 14.27 -13.16 -15.25
CA GLU A 243 13.14 -13.48 -14.36
C GLU A 243 12.94 -12.45 -13.24
N TYR A 244 13.91 -11.56 -13.03
CA TYR A 244 13.88 -10.53 -12.00
C TYR A 244 13.21 -9.23 -12.46
N SER A 245 12.86 -8.35 -11.50
CA SER A 245 12.24 -7.06 -11.83
C SER A 245 13.21 -6.11 -12.55
N CYS A 246 12.70 -5.11 -13.26
CA CYS A 246 13.52 -4.11 -13.95
C CYS A 246 14.56 -3.43 -13.05
N TYR A 247 14.25 -3.18 -11.77
CA TYR A 247 15.20 -2.54 -10.86
C TYR A 247 16.28 -3.51 -10.38
N GLN A 248 15.92 -4.76 -10.16
CA GLN A 248 16.87 -5.81 -9.80
C GLN A 248 17.85 -6.06 -10.95
N GLN A 249 17.36 -6.10 -12.19
CA GLN A 249 18.17 -6.21 -13.40
C GLN A 249 19.12 -5.02 -13.59
N GLN A 250 18.64 -3.79 -13.41
CA GLN A 250 19.50 -2.59 -13.45
C GLN A 250 20.57 -2.61 -12.35
N THR A 251 20.20 -3.07 -11.16
CA THR A 251 21.15 -3.14 -10.03
C THR A 251 22.26 -4.14 -10.31
N ASP A 252 21.92 -5.31 -10.87
CA ASP A 252 22.92 -6.31 -11.28
C ASP A 252 23.84 -5.77 -12.39
N ALA A 253 23.30 -5.09 -13.40
CA ALA A 253 24.10 -4.46 -14.44
C ALA A 253 25.10 -3.44 -13.87
N LEU A 254 24.66 -2.57 -12.96
CA LEU A 254 25.53 -1.59 -12.31
C LEU A 254 26.60 -2.25 -11.43
N LEU A 255 26.26 -3.30 -10.69
CA LEU A 255 27.23 -4.05 -9.88
C LEU A 255 28.33 -4.71 -10.76
N LYS A 256 28.01 -5.03 -12.01
CA LYS A 256 28.95 -5.52 -13.03
C LYS A 256 29.64 -4.40 -13.83
N GLY A 257 29.41 -3.14 -13.49
CA GLY A 257 30.03 -1.98 -14.16
C GLY A 257 29.52 -1.71 -15.56
N ARG A 258 28.28 -2.09 -15.88
CA ARG A 258 27.64 -1.89 -17.19
C ARG A 258 26.28 -1.19 -17.08
N LEU A 259 25.86 -0.57 -18.17
CA LEU A 259 24.58 0.12 -18.29
C LEU A 259 23.52 -0.72 -19.02
N ASP A 260 23.96 -1.58 -19.93
CA ASP A 260 23.10 -2.57 -20.56
C ASP A 260 22.75 -3.70 -19.60
N LEU A 261 21.53 -4.21 -19.71
CA LEU A 261 21.03 -5.31 -18.89
C LEU A 261 21.75 -6.60 -19.29
N ASP A 262 22.29 -7.32 -18.30
CA ASP A 262 22.97 -8.59 -18.51
C ASP A 262 21.96 -9.74 -18.66
N ILE A 263 21.20 -9.68 -19.75
CA ILE A 263 20.12 -10.61 -20.06
C ILE A 263 20.42 -11.31 -21.38
N GLU A 264 20.35 -12.63 -21.38
CA GLU A 264 20.42 -13.42 -22.61
C GLU A 264 19.14 -13.30 -23.43
N PHE A 265 19.27 -12.87 -24.70
CA PHE A 265 18.22 -12.85 -25.72
C PHE A 265 18.84 -13.03 -27.12
N SER A 266 18.04 -13.40 -28.13
CA SER A 266 18.55 -13.51 -29.50
C SER A 266 18.60 -12.14 -30.18
N ALA A 267 19.72 -11.45 -30.05
CA ALA A 267 19.95 -10.17 -30.74
C ALA A 267 19.84 -10.31 -32.26
N GLY A 268 20.23 -11.46 -32.81
CA GLY A 268 20.10 -11.77 -34.24
C GLY A 268 18.65 -11.80 -34.74
N GLU A 269 17.72 -12.35 -33.95
CA GLU A 269 16.29 -12.32 -34.27
C GLU A 269 15.81 -10.87 -34.43
N LEU A 270 16.11 -10.00 -33.46
CA LEU A 270 15.71 -8.58 -33.52
C LEU A 270 16.40 -7.81 -34.64
N ALA A 271 17.70 -8.03 -34.86
CA ALA A 271 18.46 -7.35 -35.91
C ALA A 271 17.99 -7.71 -37.32
N SER A 272 17.39 -8.89 -37.49
CA SER A 272 16.83 -9.33 -38.78
C SER A 272 15.47 -8.72 -39.13
N LEU A 273 14.76 -8.16 -38.13
CA LEU A 273 13.45 -7.57 -38.35
C LEU A 273 13.56 -6.25 -39.10
N LYS A 274 12.64 -6.04 -40.06
CA LYS A 274 12.50 -4.76 -40.76
C LYS A 274 12.20 -3.60 -39.80
N ASN A 275 11.40 -3.87 -38.76
CA ASN A 275 11.11 -2.93 -37.69
C ASN A 275 11.12 -3.66 -36.34
N PRO A 276 12.28 -3.69 -35.62
CA PRO A 276 12.35 -4.32 -34.31
C PRO A 276 11.55 -3.59 -33.23
N TYR A 277 11.06 -2.38 -33.50
CA TYR A 277 10.29 -1.59 -32.54
C TYR A 277 8.79 -1.86 -32.57
N ASP A 278 8.29 -2.60 -33.57
CA ASP A 278 6.90 -3.04 -33.63
C ASP A 278 6.63 -4.20 -32.68
N ALA A 279 5.69 -4.01 -31.74
CA ALA A 279 5.37 -5.02 -30.74
C ALA A 279 4.70 -6.26 -31.33
N GLY A 280 3.85 -6.10 -32.34
CA GLY A 280 3.18 -7.21 -33.01
C GLY A 280 4.18 -8.09 -33.76
N VAL A 281 5.07 -7.45 -34.53
CA VAL A 281 6.15 -8.15 -35.25
C VAL A 281 7.05 -8.91 -34.29
N ARG A 282 7.48 -8.29 -33.19
CA ARG A 282 8.29 -9.00 -32.17
C ARG A 282 7.56 -10.20 -31.60
N GLN A 283 6.26 -10.10 -31.35
CA GLN A 283 5.48 -11.19 -30.76
C GLN A 283 5.29 -12.37 -31.72
N THR A 284 5.19 -12.12 -33.03
CA THR A 284 5.01 -13.17 -34.05
C THR A 284 6.31 -13.74 -34.59
N GLU A 285 7.37 -12.94 -34.66
CA GLU A 285 8.62 -13.28 -35.35
C GLU A 285 9.82 -13.50 -34.41
N THR A 286 9.68 -13.22 -33.10
CA THR A 286 10.75 -13.48 -32.12
C THR A 286 10.26 -14.32 -30.96
N SER A 287 10.95 -15.43 -30.72
CA SER A 287 10.62 -16.33 -29.60
C SER A 287 11.28 -15.90 -28.30
N SER A 288 12.47 -15.28 -28.39
CA SER A 288 13.34 -15.01 -27.23
C SER A 288 13.13 -13.63 -26.59
N TYR A 289 12.71 -12.63 -27.37
CA TYR A 289 12.56 -11.24 -26.90
C TYR A 289 11.13 -10.87 -26.48
N SER A 290 10.11 -11.61 -26.91
CA SER A 290 8.71 -11.36 -26.54
C SER A 290 8.48 -11.34 -25.01
N ALA A 291 9.31 -12.05 -24.25
CA ALA A 291 9.29 -12.07 -22.78
C ALA A 291 9.96 -10.84 -22.12
N LEU A 292 10.73 -10.03 -22.86
CA LEU A 292 11.44 -8.84 -22.38
C LEU A 292 10.63 -7.55 -22.59
N TRP A 293 9.33 -7.62 -22.30
CA TRP A 293 8.45 -6.46 -22.31
C TRP A 293 8.99 -5.34 -21.39
N ASP A 294 8.74 -4.07 -21.71
CA ASP A 294 9.22 -2.90 -20.94
C ASP A 294 10.75 -2.73 -20.84
N ARG A 295 11.47 -3.26 -21.83
CA ARG A 295 12.91 -3.02 -22.02
C ARG A 295 13.16 -2.32 -23.36
N ALA A 296 14.18 -1.48 -23.39
CA ALA A 296 14.56 -0.70 -24.55
C ALA A 296 15.71 -1.39 -25.30
N TYR A 297 15.40 -2.00 -26.44
CA TYR A 297 16.41 -2.46 -27.40
C TYR A 297 16.99 -1.26 -28.15
N VAL A 298 18.32 -1.21 -28.30
CA VAL A 298 19.04 -0.16 -29.04
C VAL A 298 19.75 -0.82 -30.21
N SER A 299 19.22 -0.64 -31.43
CA SER A 299 19.68 -1.31 -32.65
C SER A 299 21.15 -1.07 -32.98
N GLU A 300 21.68 0.11 -32.67
CA GLU A 300 23.06 0.51 -32.96
C GLU A 300 24.07 -0.30 -32.14
N THR A 301 23.68 -0.68 -30.91
CA THR A 301 24.53 -1.43 -29.99
C THR A 301 24.18 -2.92 -29.92
N GLY A 302 23.00 -3.30 -30.41
CA GLY A 302 22.47 -4.65 -30.27
C GLY A 302 22.16 -5.03 -28.82
N LYS A 303 22.08 -4.05 -27.90
CA LYS A 303 21.93 -4.25 -26.46
C LYS A 303 20.55 -3.81 -25.97
N VAL A 304 20.22 -4.23 -24.75
CA VAL A 304 18.93 -3.95 -24.12
C VAL A 304 19.15 -3.19 -22.81
N TYR A 305 18.35 -2.14 -22.60
CA TYR A 305 18.43 -1.24 -21.46
C TYR A 305 17.10 -1.18 -20.73
N SER A 306 17.11 -0.69 -19.50
CA SER A 306 15.89 -0.30 -18.80
C SER A 306 15.66 1.20 -18.97
N TYR A 307 14.45 1.60 -19.35
CA TYR A 307 14.05 3.01 -19.37
C TYR A 307 13.41 3.47 -18.05
N PHE A 308 13.31 2.59 -17.05
CA PHE A 308 12.84 2.99 -15.73
C PHE A 308 13.87 3.87 -15.04
N GLY A 309 13.39 4.78 -14.21
CA GLY A 309 14.26 5.75 -13.54
C GLY A 309 15.34 5.09 -12.69
N ILE A 310 16.56 5.62 -12.72
CA ILE A 310 17.71 5.07 -11.99
C ILE A 310 17.68 5.40 -10.48
N ALA A 311 16.90 6.41 -10.05
CA ALA A 311 16.90 6.87 -8.66
C ALA A 311 16.54 5.76 -7.63
N PRO A 312 15.49 4.94 -7.84
CA PRO A 312 15.23 3.79 -6.95
C PRO A 312 16.43 2.86 -6.81
N VAL A 313 17.17 2.61 -7.89
CA VAL A 313 18.37 1.76 -7.90
C VAL A 313 19.44 2.34 -6.98
N LEU A 314 19.84 3.60 -7.23
CA LEU A 314 20.93 4.25 -6.51
C LEU A 314 20.62 4.46 -5.02
N LEU A 315 19.36 4.69 -4.67
CA LEU A 315 18.96 5.06 -3.32
C LEU A 315 18.54 3.88 -2.44
N PHE A 316 18.19 2.74 -3.04
CA PHE A 316 17.67 1.60 -2.29
C PHE A 316 18.28 0.27 -2.72
N TYR A 317 18.11 -0.15 -3.98
CA TYR A 317 18.52 -1.49 -4.40
C TYR A 317 20.05 -1.68 -4.34
N LEU A 318 20.80 -0.76 -4.93
CA LEU A 318 22.26 -0.84 -4.99
C LEU A 318 22.92 -0.79 -3.59
N PRO A 319 22.67 0.22 -2.73
CA PRO A 319 23.31 0.27 -1.42
C PRO A 319 22.92 -0.92 -0.54
N LEU A 320 21.65 -1.36 -0.57
CA LEU A 320 21.23 -2.49 0.24
C LEU A 320 21.87 -3.81 -0.22
N THR A 321 21.94 -4.04 -1.53
CA THR A 321 22.57 -5.25 -2.08
C THR A 321 24.06 -5.27 -1.79
N ALA A 322 24.76 -4.14 -1.96
CA ALA A 322 26.19 -4.03 -1.66
C ALA A 322 26.51 -4.25 -0.17
N LEU A 323 25.63 -3.79 0.73
CA LEU A 323 25.82 -3.94 2.18
C LEU A 323 25.46 -5.33 2.71
N THR A 324 24.43 -5.96 2.15
CA THR A 324 23.85 -7.18 2.73
C THR A 324 24.19 -8.45 1.95
N GLY A 325 24.55 -8.33 0.67
CA GLY A 325 24.63 -9.46 -0.25
C GLY A 325 23.25 -10.01 -0.67
N TYR A 326 22.17 -9.27 -0.41
CA TYR A 326 20.81 -9.65 -0.78
C TYR A 326 20.13 -8.55 -1.61
N MET A 327 19.51 -8.95 -2.72
CA MET A 327 18.72 -8.09 -3.58
C MET A 327 17.32 -7.90 -2.99
N PRO A 328 16.88 -6.66 -2.69
CA PRO A 328 15.52 -6.43 -2.20
C PRO A 328 14.47 -6.73 -3.28
N GLY A 329 13.29 -7.15 -2.83
CA GLY A 329 12.11 -7.23 -3.68
C GLY A 329 11.40 -5.87 -3.82
N ASP A 330 10.65 -5.71 -4.91
CA ASP A 330 9.91 -4.47 -5.23
C ASP A 330 8.95 -4.03 -4.12
N GLY A 331 8.40 -4.99 -3.35
CA GLY A 331 7.54 -4.69 -2.20
C GLY A 331 8.27 -3.97 -1.07
N ALA A 332 9.52 -4.36 -0.80
CA ALA A 332 10.35 -3.69 0.20
C ALA A 332 10.74 -2.27 -0.25
N ALA A 333 11.07 -2.10 -1.53
CA ALA A 333 11.36 -0.79 -2.10
C ALA A 333 10.14 0.14 -2.04
N ASN A 334 8.97 -0.35 -2.44
CA ASN A 334 7.72 0.43 -2.37
C ASN A 334 7.39 0.86 -0.95
N LEU A 335 7.51 -0.03 0.03
CA LEU A 335 7.29 0.32 1.43
C LEU A 335 8.28 1.39 1.87
N PHE A 336 9.57 1.21 1.60
CA PHE A 336 10.61 2.16 1.97
C PHE A 336 10.33 3.57 1.41
N PHE A 337 10.08 3.68 0.10
CA PHE A 337 9.80 4.97 -0.52
C PHE A 337 8.45 5.54 -0.06
N THR A 338 7.45 4.71 0.25
CA THR A 338 6.16 5.16 0.79
C THR A 338 6.34 5.78 2.18
N LEU A 339 7.09 5.13 3.08
CA LEU A 339 7.37 5.66 4.42
C LEU A 339 8.13 6.99 4.34
N CYS A 340 9.11 7.08 3.43
CA CYS A 340 9.81 8.34 3.17
C CYS A 340 8.86 9.41 2.61
N ALA A 341 7.98 9.06 1.67
CA ALA A 341 7.03 9.98 1.06
C ALA A 341 6.03 10.52 2.09
N VAL A 342 5.52 9.69 3.00
CA VAL A 342 4.67 10.09 4.13
C VAL A 342 5.33 11.22 4.93
N ALA A 343 6.59 11.03 5.33
CA ALA A 343 7.34 12.05 6.06
C ALA A 343 7.60 13.32 5.22
N ALA A 344 7.93 13.16 3.93
CA ALA A 344 8.19 14.27 3.03
C ALA A 344 6.95 15.12 2.76
N PHE A 345 5.78 14.51 2.56
CA PHE A 345 4.51 15.22 2.42
C PHE A 345 4.14 15.99 3.68
N ALA A 346 4.31 15.38 4.86
CA ALA A 346 4.11 16.07 6.13
C ALA A 346 5.05 17.28 6.26
N ALA A 347 6.34 17.12 5.94
CA ALA A 347 7.31 18.20 5.96
C ALA A 347 6.94 19.33 4.96
N ALA A 348 6.52 18.97 3.75
CA ALA A 348 6.08 19.91 2.72
C ALA A 348 4.86 20.73 3.17
N LEU A 349 3.84 20.08 3.75
CA LEU A 349 2.68 20.77 4.30
C LEU A 349 3.09 21.77 5.38
N LEU A 350 3.94 21.34 6.33
CA LEU A 350 4.42 22.23 7.40
C LEU A 350 5.26 23.40 6.86
N ALA A 351 6.05 23.19 5.80
CA ALA A 351 6.80 24.27 5.15
C ALA A 351 5.85 25.28 4.48
N LEU A 352 4.81 24.80 3.83
CA LEU A 352 3.78 25.61 3.18
C LEU A 352 3.00 26.44 4.21
N LEU A 353 2.51 25.82 5.29
CA LEU A 353 1.80 26.52 6.36
C LEU A 353 2.64 27.65 6.97
N ARG A 354 3.94 27.42 7.19
CA ARG A 354 4.88 28.45 7.67
C ARG A 354 5.09 29.56 6.66
N TYR A 355 5.25 29.23 5.38
CA TYR A 355 5.46 30.22 4.32
C TYR A 355 4.26 31.17 4.16
N PHE A 356 3.05 30.62 4.15
CA PHE A 356 1.82 31.41 4.09
C PHE A 356 1.38 32.00 5.43
N LYS A 357 2.14 31.75 6.51
CA LYS A 357 1.83 32.18 7.88
C LYS A 357 0.42 31.76 8.33
N ILE A 358 -0.03 30.59 7.86
CA ILE A 358 -1.35 30.04 8.19
C ILE A 358 -1.30 29.58 9.65
N ARG A 359 -2.18 30.15 10.47
CA ARG A 359 -2.43 29.66 11.82
C ARG A 359 -3.36 28.46 11.74
N THR A 360 -2.99 27.37 12.41
CA THR A 360 -3.79 26.15 12.48
C THR A 360 -3.95 25.75 13.93
N ASP A 361 -4.99 24.97 14.20
CA ASP A 361 -5.15 24.22 15.43
C ASP A 361 -4.70 22.75 15.25
N PRO A 362 -4.58 21.97 16.35
CA PRO A 362 -4.17 20.57 16.30
C PRO A 362 -5.10 19.65 15.48
N VAL A 363 -6.42 19.90 15.51
CA VAL A 363 -7.40 19.04 14.83
C VAL A 363 -7.29 19.25 13.32
N THR A 364 -7.32 20.51 12.89
CA THR A 364 -7.16 20.87 11.46
C THR A 364 -5.82 20.40 10.92
N LEU A 365 -4.73 20.53 11.69
CA LEU A 365 -3.42 20.03 11.26
C LEU A 365 -3.42 18.51 11.07
N CYS A 366 -4.01 17.77 12.01
CA CYS A 366 -4.11 16.31 11.92
C CYS A 366 -4.91 15.88 10.67
N PHE A 367 -6.07 16.48 10.44
CA PHE A 367 -6.87 16.21 9.24
C PHE A 367 -6.14 16.61 7.96
N ALA A 368 -5.45 17.75 7.93
CA ALA A 368 -4.70 18.19 6.76
C ALA A 368 -3.53 17.24 6.43
N LEU A 369 -2.82 16.74 7.45
CA LEU A 369 -1.76 15.74 7.27
C LEU A 369 -2.33 14.45 6.67
N CYS A 370 -3.38 13.90 7.27
CA CYS A 370 -4.05 12.71 6.77
C CYS A 370 -4.60 12.92 5.35
N ALA A 371 -5.21 14.07 5.08
CA ALA A 371 -5.79 14.39 3.77
C ALA A 371 -4.72 14.48 2.67
N VAL A 372 -3.59 15.16 2.92
CA VAL A 372 -2.50 15.25 1.95
C VAL A 372 -1.88 13.88 1.68
N ILE A 373 -1.64 13.09 2.73
CA ILE A 373 -1.01 11.77 2.57
C ILE A 373 -1.95 10.79 1.88
N CYS A 374 -3.20 10.66 2.35
CA CYS A 374 -4.18 9.76 1.74
C CYS A 374 -4.57 10.22 0.32
N GLY A 375 -4.76 11.52 0.12
CA GLY A 375 -5.12 12.11 -1.17
C GLY A 375 -4.02 12.01 -2.23
N SER A 376 -2.76 11.82 -1.82
CA SER A 376 -1.65 11.58 -2.76
C SER A 376 -1.76 10.24 -3.51
N SER A 377 -2.63 9.32 -3.09
CA SER A 377 -2.74 7.95 -3.61
C SER A 377 -1.51 7.06 -3.38
N VAL A 378 -0.55 7.49 -2.54
CA VAL A 378 0.67 6.72 -2.26
C VAL A 378 0.39 5.30 -1.73
N PHE A 379 -0.66 5.13 -0.93
CA PHE A 379 -1.04 3.81 -0.40
C PHE A 379 -1.58 2.86 -1.48
N VAL A 380 -2.31 3.38 -2.46
CA VAL A 380 -2.80 2.58 -3.59
C VAL A 380 -1.59 2.03 -4.38
N LEU A 381 -0.62 2.90 -4.67
CA LEU A 381 0.61 2.50 -5.36
C LEU A 381 1.43 1.48 -4.57
N ASN A 382 1.48 1.62 -3.24
CA ASN A 382 2.21 0.72 -2.36
C ASN A 382 1.66 -0.72 -2.36
N VAL A 383 0.34 -0.90 -2.45
CA VAL A 383 -0.32 -2.22 -2.45
C VAL A 383 -0.05 -3.04 -3.73
N HIS A 384 0.41 -2.38 -4.79
CA HIS A 384 0.67 -3.00 -6.10
C HIS A 384 2.17 -2.94 -6.47
N PRO A 385 3.07 -3.61 -5.74
CA PRO A 385 4.50 -3.49 -5.97
C PRO A 385 4.91 -4.03 -7.34
N THR A 386 5.08 -3.09 -8.27
CA THR A 386 5.54 -3.28 -9.64
C THR A 386 6.54 -2.17 -9.97
N MET A 387 7.41 -2.43 -10.94
CA MET A 387 8.43 -1.47 -11.42
C MET A 387 7.87 -0.06 -11.72
N TYR A 388 6.65 0.02 -12.23
CA TYR A 388 5.96 1.28 -12.53
C TYR A 388 5.71 2.12 -11.28
N PHE A 389 5.19 1.50 -10.22
CA PHE A 389 4.74 2.23 -9.05
C PHE A 389 5.91 2.59 -8.14
N THR A 390 6.99 1.82 -8.11
CA THR A 390 8.23 2.23 -7.42
C THR A 390 8.76 3.55 -7.99
N ALA A 391 8.79 3.72 -9.32
CA ALA A 391 9.18 4.97 -9.96
C ALA A 391 8.27 6.14 -9.56
N VAL A 392 6.95 5.91 -9.52
CA VAL A 392 5.99 6.97 -9.13
C VAL A 392 6.18 7.36 -7.67
N ILE A 393 6.24 6.40 -6.75
CA ILE A 393 6.36 6.68 -5.31
C ILE A 393 7.69 7.39 -5.02
N CYS A 394 8.78 6.95 -5.63
CA CYS A 394 10.08 7.63 -5.52
C CYS A 394 10.03 9.06 -6.09
N GLY A 395 9.36 9.25 -7.23
CA GLY A 395 9.12 10.58 -7.81
C GLY A 395 8.27 11.47 -6.89
N MET A 396 7.22 10.94 -6.28
CA MET A 396 6.35 11.66 -5.32
C MET A 396 7.12 12.08 -4.06
N LEU A 397 7.99 11.22 -3.54
CA LEU A 397 8.90 11.54 -2.44
C LEU A 397 9.74 12.77 -2.78
N PHE A 398 10.46 12.73 -3.90
CA PHE A 398 11.36 13.83 -4.27
C PHE A 398 10.64 15.11 -4.68
N PHE A 399 9.45 14.98 -5.24
CA PHE A 399 8.54 16.10 -5.44
C PHE A 399 8.14 16.77 -4.12
N ALA A 400 7.71 15.99 -3.11
CA ALA A 400 7.37 16.52 -1.79
C ALA A 400 8.59 17.15 -1.10
N LEU A 401 9.78 16.55 -1.23
CA LEU A 401 11.03 17.13 -0.74
C LEU A 401 11.37 18.45 -1.43
N THR A 402 11.17 18.54 -2.74
CA THR A 402 11.37 19.78 -3.50
C THR A 402 10.48 20.90 -2.95
N LEU A 403 9.19 20.63 -2.72
CA LEU A 403 8.26 21.58 -2.10
C LEU A 403 8.75 22.02 -0.71
N ASN A 404 9.08 21.04 0.14
CA ASN A 404 9.54 21.28 1.50
C ASN A 404 10.78 22.20 1.52
N PHE A 405 11.80 21.88 0.72
CA PHE A 405 13.03 22.64 0.69
C PHE A 405 12.84 24.03 0.05
N ALA A 406 12.07 24.15 -1.03
CA ALA A 406 11.81 25.43 -1.67
C ALA A 406 11.05 26.41 -0.75
N PHE A 407 9.98 25.96 -0.08
CA PHE A 407 9.25 26.80 0.88
C PHE A 407 10.08 27.14 2.12
N ARG A 408 10.91 26.20 2.61
CA ARG A 408 11.82 26.48 3.73
C ARG A 408 12.92 27.46 3.34
N ALA A 409 13.45 27.38 2.12
CA ALA A 409 14.40 28.36 1.59
C ALA A 409 13.76 29.75 1.58
N ALA A 410 12.48 29.82 1.24
CA ALA A 410 11.74 31.08 1.24
C ALA A 410 11.53 31.72 2.61
N CYS A 411 11.52 30.91 3.67
CA CYS A 411 11.44 31.37 5.05
C CYS A 411 12.82 31.51 5.72
N ALA A 412 13.92 31.23 5.04
CA ALA A 412 15.25 31.22 5.63
C ALA A 412 15.75 32.65 5.92
N GLN A 413 16.22 32.85 7.15
CA GLN A 413 16.72 34.15 7.64
C GLN A 413 18.18 34.41 7.22
N THR A 414 18.98 33.35 7.00
CA THR A 414 20.39 33.46 6.61
C THR A 414 20.60 32.99 5.17
N ALA A 415 21.53 33.65 4.47
CA ALA A 415 21.87 33.29 3.08
C ALA A 415 22.45 31.88 2.95
N SER A 416 23.31 31.46 3.89
CA SER A 416 23.88 30.11 3.93
C SER A 416 22.81 29.04 3.99
N ARG A 417 21.88 29.14 4.97
CA ARG A 417 20.78 28.19 5.13
C ARG A 417 19.87 28.16 3.90
N ARG A 418 19.60 29.33 3.32
CA ARG A 418 18.78 29.45 2.12
C ARG A 418 19.41 28.73 0.93
N ARG A 419 20.70 28.96 0.68
CA ARG A 419 21.45 28.33 -0.42
C ARG A 419 21.54 26.82 -0.28
N VAL A 420 21.78 26.32 0.95
CA VAL A 420 21.73 24.87 1.23
C VAL A 420 20.35 24.29 0.90
N LEU A 421 19.28 24.95 1.33
CA LEU A 421 17.92 24.49 1.04
C LEU A 421 17.59 24.55 -0.47
N LEU A 422 18.08 25.56 -1.20
CA LEU A 422 17.93 25.64 -2.64
C LEU A 422 18.71 24.52 -3.37
N ALA A 423 19.92 24.20 -2.92
CA ALA A 423 20.69 23.06 -3.43
C ALA A 423 19.98 21.73 -3.18
N LEU A 424 19.42 21.53 -1.98
CA LEU A 424 18.62 20.35 -1.68
C LEU A 424 17.33 20.29 -2.52
N ALA A 425 16.69 21.43 -2.79
CA ALA A 425 15.54 21.50 -3.69
C ALA A 425 15.93 21.12 -5.12
N GLY A 426 17.02 21.68 -5.66
CA GLY A 426 17.53 21.35 -6.99
C GLY A 426 17.92 19.87 -7.12
N THR A 427 18.59 19.32 -6.10
CA THR A 427 18.94 17.89 -6.05
C THR A 427 17.68 17.02 -6.02
N SER A 428 16.65 17.43 -5.28
CA SER A 428 15.36 16.73 -5.24
C SER A 428 14.65 16.78 -6.60
N VAL A 429 14.73 17.88 -7.34
CA VAL A 429 14.20 17.98 -8.72
C VAL A 429 14.92 16.98 -9.64
N ALA A 430 16.26 16.93 -9.58
CA ALA A 430 17.04 15.98 -10.35
C ALA A 430 16.65 14.52 -10.02
N LEU A 431 16.51 14.19 -8.74
CA LEU A 431 16.10 12.86 -8.30
C LEU A 431 14.65 12.53 -8.65
N ALA A 432 13.74 13.51 -8.67
CA ALA A 432 12.39 13.33 -9.17
C ALA A 432 12.39 12.98 -10.67
N ALA A 433 13.20 13.67 -11.47
CA ALA A 433 13.40 13.35 -12.89
C ALA A 433 13.99 11.95 -13.08
N ALA A 434 15.05 11.63 -12.32
CA ALA A 434 15.71 10.33 -12.32
C ALA A 434 14.82 9.19 -11.76
N SER A 435 13.71 9.51 -11.09
CA SER A 435 12.70 8.52 -10.68
C SER A 435 11.67 8.33 -11.78
N ARG A 436 11.11 9.43 -12.27
CA ARG A 436 10.11 9.46 -13.34
C ARG A 436 10.05 10.86 -13.97
N PRO A 437 10.48 11.07 -15.23
CA PRO A 437 10.55 12.39 -15.84
C PRO A 437 9.23 13.17 -15.81
N THR A 438 8.08 12.48 -15.91
CA THR A 438 6.75 13.10 -15.84
C THR A 438 6.45 13.77 -14.49
N ALA A 439 7.16 13.42 -13.42
CA ALA A 439 7.02 14.06 -12.11
C ALA A 439 7.44 15.55 -12.14
N LEU A 440 8.28 15.95 -13.10
CA LEU A 440 8.72 17.34 -13.26
C LEU A 440 7.59 18.30 -13.61
N VAL A 441 6.53 17.82 -14.28
CA VAL A 441 5.36 18.65 -14.64
C VAL A 441 4.76 19.30 -13.40
N PHE A 442 4.75 18.60 -12.27
CA PHE A 442 4.20 19.14 -11.03
C PHE A 442 5.07 20.22 -10.40
N CYS A 443 6.36 20.33 -10.75
CA CYS A 443 7.24 21.39 -10.26
C CYS A 443 6.85 22.78 -10.81
N VAL A 444 5.99 22.85 -11.84
CA VAL A 444 5.45 24.11 -12.37
C VAL A 444 4.75 24.94 -11.30
N MET A 445 4.17 24.32 -10.26
CA MET A 445 3.54 25.08 -9.17
C MET A 445 4.52 25.94 -8.35
N LEU A 446 5.83 25.68 -8.45
CA LEU A 446 6.87 26.46 -7.79
C LEU A 446 7.25 27.70 -8.60
N VAL A 447 6.77 27.85 -9.84
CA VAL A 447 7.06 29.01 -10.70
C VAL A 447 6.73 30.34 -10.00
N PRO A 448 5.55 30.55 -9.38
CA PRO A 448 5.27 31.79 -8.66
C PRO A 448 6.25 32.07 -7.51
N LEU A 449 6.68 31.01 -6.81
CA LEU A 449 7.67 31.12 -5.73
C LEU A 449 9.03 31.55 -6.28
N PHE A 450 9.48 30.93 -7.37
CA PHE A 450 10.76 31.25 -8.00
C PHE A 450 10.77 32.62 -8.69
N ILE A 451 9.64 33.07 -9.27
CA ILE A 451 9.49 34.45 -9.76
C ILE A 451 9.69 35.44 -8.61
N LYS A 452 9.03 35.20 -7.46
CA LYS A 452 9.21 36.05 -6.28
C LYS A 452 10.66 36.02 -5.76
N PHE A 453 11.34 34.87 -5.86
CA PHE A 453 12.71 34.67 -5.38
C PHE A 453 13.76 35.36 -6.24
N PHE A 454 13.70 35.15 -7.55
CA PHE A 454 14.78 35.48 -8.47
C PHE A 454 14.48 36.73 -9.30
N ILE A 455 13.20 36.98 -9.62
CA ILE A 455 12.83 38.09 -10.51
C ILE A 455 12.51 39.36 -9.70
N LYS A 456 11.73 39.25 -8.61
CA LYS A 456 11.38 40.43 -7.81
C LYS A 456 12.64 41.02 -7.15
N LYS A 457 12.86 42.34 -7.33
CA LYS A 457 14.01 43.10 -6.80
C LYS A 457 13.94 43.31 -5.28
N THR A 458 13.79 42.23 -4.53
CA THR A 458 13.78 42.23 -3.05
C THR A 458 15.19 42.16 -2.46
N ARG A 459 16.17 41.71 -3.25
CA ARG A 459 17.57 41.51 -2.86
C ARG A 459 18.53 41.94 -3.99
N PRO A 460 19.81 42.22 -3.68
CA PRO A 460 20.84 42.51 -4.68
C PRO A 460 20.90 41.46 -5.79
N LEU A 461 21.25 41.87 -7.02
CA LEU A 461 21.30 40.96 -8.17
C LEU A 461 22.30 39.82 -7.96
N ALA A 462 23.51 40.12 -7.46
CA ALA A 462 24.54 39.12 -7.21
C ALA A 462 24.07 38.00 -6.26
N GLU A 463 23.33 38.35 -5.21
CA GLU A 463 22.78 37.38 -4.26
C GLU A 463 21.70 36.50 -4.90
N ARG A 464 20.84 37.07 -5.75
CA ARG A 464 19.81 36.33 -6.49
C ARG A 464 20.41 35.38 -7.51
N MET A 465 21.47 35.79 -8.22
CA MET A 465 22.19 34.94 -9.16
C MET A 465 22.90 33.80 -8.44
N CYS A 466 23.52 34.05 -7.29
CA CYS A 466 24.08 33.00 -6.45
C CYS A 466 23.00 32.01 -6.01
N ASP A 467 21.88 32.49 -5.45
CA ASP A 467 20.78 31.63 -5.01
C ASP A 467 20.21 30.79 -6.17
N LEU A 468 20.11 31.38 -7.38
CA LEU A 468 19.69 30.66 -8.58
C LEU A 468 20.69 29.58 -8.96
N ALA A 469 22.00 29.88 -8.91
CA ALA A 469 23.04 28.89 -9.19
C ALA A 469 22.96 27.70 -8.21
N PHE A 470 22.74 27.94 -6.91
CA PHE A 470 22.55 26.86 -5.94
C PHE A 470 21.33 25.99 -6.26
N ALA A 471 20.26 26.55 -6.81
CA ALA A 471 19.10 25.77 -7.24
C ALA A 471 19.32 25.03 -8.58
N ALA A 472 19.96 25.69 -9.56
CA ALA A 472 20.07 25.20 -10.93
C ALA A 472 21.23 24.22 -11.15
N VAL A 473 22.38 24.41 -10.49
CA VAL A 473 23.57 23.56 -10.68
C VAL A 473 23.26 22.08 -10.40
N PRO A 474 22.60 21.69 -9.30
CA PRO A 474 22.25 20.28 -9.08
C PRO A 474 21.29 19.73 -10.14
N VAL A 475 20.38 20.56 -10.66
CA VAL A 475 19.44 20.14 -11.72
C VAL A 475 20.19 19.89 -13.03
N ILE A 476 21.10 20.79 -13.42
CA ILE A 476 21.90 20.66 -14.63
C ILE A 476 22.85 19.47 -14.52
N ALA A 477 23.53 19.31 -13.37
CA ALA A 477 24.42 18.17 -13.13
C ALA A 477 23.64 16.84 -13.17
N GLY A 478 22.46 16.79 -12.56
CA GLY A 478 21.57 15.63 -12.62
C GLY A 478 21.08 15.34 -14.04
N ALA A 479 20.66 16.36 -14.79
CA ALA A 479 20.25 16.21 -16.18
C ALA A 479 21.39 15.67 -17.06
N ALA A 480 22.60 16.21 -16.89
CA ALA A 480 23.79 15.71 -17.58
C ALA A 480 24.03 14.23 -17.25
N ALA A 481 23.99 13.85 -15.96
CA ALA A 481 24.20 12.47 -15.53
C ALA A 481 23.11 11.48 -15.98
N ILE A 482 21.89 11.94 -16.24
CA ILE A 482 20.79 11.11 -16.74
C ILE A 482 20.85 10.95 -18.27
N MET A 483 21.40 11.94 -18.97
CA MET A 483 21.45 11.99 -20.44
C MET A 483 22.73 11.37 -21.02
N THR A 484 23.75 11.14 -20.21
CA THR A 484 24.96 10.38 -20.54
C THR A 484 24.74 8.90 -20.31
#